data_AF-A0A7X8UPJ7-F1
#
_entry.id   AF-A0A7X8UPJ7-F1
#
_cell.length_a   1.000
_cell.length_b   1.000
_cell.length_c   1.000
_cell.angle_alpha   90.00
_cell.angle_beta   90.00
_cell.angle_gamma   90.00
#
_symmetry.space_group_name_H-M   'P 1'
#
loop_
_entity.id
_entity.type
_entity.pdbx_description
1 polymer ?
#
loop_
_entity_poly.entity_id
_entity_poly.type
_entity_poly.pdbx_seq_one_letter_code
_entity_poly.pdbx_strand_id
1 'polypeptide(L)'
;MKMFLPLLALISVSMIPIAIQANSIAYYRERVQRLEAEARRMGIEDGVGFIDSYFILGKKEAYVAFQKELAASSEFILTHLDEITSNDYQIAIIAMSTWEMTRATFVAFLNAMADAVEAGKIDRKFFKWAQSPTEGRLSGLLVREYDKPDIQGIVVRSRKIFHDRPDLVDQYDRLLTGESRRKLEQFEAAMREDQVANSKQPRKPIVQKSASQGTLGTLSVTEARPINPSIIDRTEETLVEAPCEQTHPKKHSCRLVLVVLLGCIAILVCVGFLLLFCRKTQERFE
;
A
#
# COMPACT_ATOMS: atom_id res chain seq x y z
N MET A 1 28.97 31.12 -39.33
CA MET A 1 28.16 29.89 -39.18
C MET A 1 28.89 28.91 -38.28
N LYS A 2 28.38 28.69 -37.06
CA LYS A 2 28.57 27.51 -36.20
C LYS A 2 27.90 27.80 -34.84
N MET A 3 26.57 27.95 -34.88
CA MET A 3 25.71 27.89 -33.70
C MET A 3 24.79 26.69 -33.92
N PHE A 4 25.24 25.48 -33.56
CA PHE A 4 24.39 24.29 -33.52
C PHE A 4 25.11 23.24 -32.69
N LEU A 5 25.24 23.45 -31.37
CA LEU A 5 25.64 22.41 -30.40
C LEU A 5 25.52 22.90 -28.95
N PRO A 6 24.33 23.37 -28.51
CA PRO A 6 23.92 23.02 -27.16
C PRO A 6 22.42 22.71 -27.12
N LEU A 7 22.00 21.61 -27.71
CA LEU A 7 20.64 21.07 -27.50
C LEU A 7 20.62 19.58 -27.15
N LEU A 8 21.77 18.91 -27.12
CA LEU A 8 21.88 17.47 -26.82
C LEU A 8 22.38 17.16 -25.40
N ALA A 9 22.71 18.18 -24.60
CA ALA A 9 23.16 18.00 -23.22
C ALA A 9 22.05 18.23 -22.18
N LEU A 10 20.78 18.33 -22.60
CA LEU A 10 19.63 18.58 -21.72
C LEU A 10 18.60 17.43 -21.71
N ILE A 11 19.01 16.20 -22.04
CA ILE A 11 18.18 14.98 -21.94
C ILE A 11 18.98 13.89 -21.22
N SER A 12 19.45 14.19 -20.01
CA SER A 12 20.13 13.23 -19.13
C SER A 12 19.50 13.21 -17.73
N VAL A 13 18.19 13.42 -17.66
CA VAL A 13 17.39 13.15 -16.47
C VAL A 13 16.43 12.01 -16.80
N SER A 14 16.86 10.80 -16.43
CA SER A 14 16.05 9.61 -16.17
C SER A 14 14.97 9.24 -17.21
N MET A 15 15.37 8.87 -18.42
CA MET A 15 14.55 7.96 -19.24
C MET A 15 15.11 6.55 -19.08
N ILE A 16 14.48 5.75 -18.20
CA ILE A 16 14.59 4.30 -18.35
C ILE A 16 14.09 4.00 -19.77
N PRO A 17 14.84 3.29 -20.61
CA PRO A 17 14.41 2.99 -21.97
C PRO A 17 13.01 2.38 -21.98
N ILE A 18 12.12 2.88 -22.85
CA ILE A 18 10.71 2.42 -22.96
C ILE A 18 10.63 0.89 -23.07
N ALA A 19 11.57 0.25 -23.77
CA ALA A 19 11.65 -1.21 -23.89
C ALA A 19 11.93 -1.92 -22.55
N ILE A 20 12.76 -1.34 -21.68
CA ILE A 20 13.05 -1.88 -20.34
C ILE A 20 11.80 -1.75 -19.46
N GLN A 21 11.12 -0.60 -19.54
CA GLN A 21 9.87 -0.36 -18.83
C GLN A 21 8.76 -1.32 -19.27
N ALA A 22 8.55 -1.50 -20.58
CA ALA A 22 7.56 -2.44 -21.12
C ALA A 22 7.85 -3.89 -20.69
N ASN A 23 9.12 -4.30 -20.68
CA ASN A 23 9.53 -5.62 -20.19
C ASN A 23 9.24 -5.79 -18.69
N SER A 24 9.52 -4.77 -17.87
CA SER A 24 9.20 -4.79 -16.44
C SER A 24 7.70 -4.82 -16.16
N ILE A 25 6.90 -4.07 -16.92
CA ILE A 25 5.43 -4.11 -16.82
C ILE A 25 4.92 -5.51 -17.16
N ALA A 26 5.37 -6.09 -18.28
CA ALA A 26 4.98 -7.43 -18.69
C ALA A 26 5.37 -8.47 -17.64
N TYR A 27 6.57 -8.35 -17.06
CA TYR A 27 7.04 -9.21 -15.97
C TYR A 27 6.11 -9.18 -14.76
N TYR A 28 5.79 -7.98 -14.24
CA TYR A 28 4.92 -7.88 -13.06
C TYR A 28 3.48 -8.28 -13.36
N ARG A 29 2.97 -7.97 -14.55
CA ARG A 29 1.64 -8.41 -15.00
C ARG A 29 1.54 -9.92 -14.99
N GLU A 30 2.50 -10.61 -15.60
CA GLU A 30 2.53 -12.08 -15.61
C GLU A 30 2.62 -12.64 -14.19
N ARG A 31 3.44 -12.03 -13.33
CA ARG A 31 3.61 -12.44 -11.94
C ARG A 31 2.31 -12.36 -11.16
N VAL A 32 1.60 -11.23 -11.24
CA VAL A 32 0.32 -11.01 -10.55
C VAL A 32 -0.76 -11.94 -11.09
N GLN A 33 -0.82 -12.17 -12.41
CA GLN A 33 -1.75 -13.12 -13.02
C GLN A 33 -1.51 -14.57 -12.54
N ARG A 34 -0.25 -14.99 -12.39
CA ARG A 34 0.09 -16.32 -11.86
C ARG A 34 -0.37 -16.46 -10.41
N LEU A 35 -0.17 -15.45 -9.57
CA LEU A 35 -0.62 -15.44 -8.18
C LEU A 35 -2.15 -15.51 -8.10
N GLU A 36 -2.86 -14.72 -8.90
CA GLU A 36 -4.32 -14.78 -8.99
C GLU A 36 -4.78 -16.19 -9.38
N ALA A 37 -4.19 -16.79 -10.42
CA ALA A 37 -4.53 -18.14 -10.85
C ALA A 37 -4.28 -19.19 -9.75
N GLU A 38 -3.22 -19.05 -8.96
CA GLU A 38 -2.95 -19.92 -7.82
C GLU A 38 -4.02 -19.78 -6.73
N ALA A 39 -4.40 -18.55 -6.38
CA ALA A 39 -5.43 -18.31 -5.37
C ALA A 39 -6.82 -18.78 -5.84
N ARG A 40 -7.16 -18.60 -7.12
CA ARG A 40 -8.39 -19.15 -7.71
C ARG A 40 -8.44 -20.66 -7.67
N ARG A 41 -7.31 -21.35 -7.90
CA ARG A 41 -7.23 -22.81 -7.75
C ARG A 41 -7.46 -23.30 -6.32
N MET A 42 -7.26 -22.42 -5.34
CA MET A 42 -7.56 -22.67 -3.93
C MET A 42 -9.01 -22.34 -3.55
N GLY A 43 -9.85 -21.92 -4.50
CA GLY A 43 -11.26 -21.59 -4.28
C GLY A 43 -11.52 -20.14 -3.91
N ILE A 44 -10.54 -19.24 -4.09
CA ILE A 44 -10.70 -17.81 -3.78
C ILE A 44 -11.17 -17.08 -5.04
N GLU A 45 -12.36 -16.49 -4.97
CA GLU A 45 -13.05 -16.00 -6.17
C GLU A 45 -12.76 -14.53 -6.49
N ASP A 46 -12.50 -13.71 -5.47
CA ASP A 46 -12.36 -12.26 -5.61
C ASP A 46 -11.33 -11.64 -4.64
N GLY A 47 -11.18 -10.32 -4.71
CA GLY A 47 -10.27 -9.57 -3.87
C GLY A 47 -10.64 -9.56 -2.38
N VAL A 48 -11.93 -9.71 -2.03
CA VAL A 48 -12.36 -9.79 -0.62
C VAL A 48 -11.98 -11.14 -0.03
N GLY A 49 -12.29 -12.23 -0.74
CA GLY A 49 -11.88 -13.57 -0.35
C GLY A 49 -10.35 -13.72 -0.27
N PHE A 50 -9.61 -12.99 -1.12
CA PHE A 50 -8.15 -12.93 -1.02
C PHE A 50 -7.68 -12.30 0.28
N ILE A 51 -8.34 -11.24 0.74
CA ILE A 51 -8.04 -10.59 2.02
C ILE A 51 -8.27 -11.53 3.18
N ASP A 52 -9.45 -12.16 3.18
CA ASP A 52 -9.82 -13.10 4.24
C ASP A 52 -8.87 -14.29 4.28
N SER A 53 -8.32 -14.70 3.12
CA SER A 53 -7.44 -15.86 2.98
C SER A 53 -5.93 -15.53 3.08
N TYR A 54 -5.55 -14.27 3.34
CA TYR A 54 -4.15 -13.86 3.32
C TYR A 54 -3.27 -14.64 4.31
N PHE A 55 -3.80 -15.03 5.47
CA PHE A 55 -3.06 -15.82 6.47
C PHE A 55 -2.60 -17.19 5.96
N ILE A 56 -3.24 -17.69 4.89
CA ILE A 56 -2.87 -18.93 4.18
C ILE A 56 -1.94 -18.60 3.01
N LEU A 57 -2.32 -17.63 2.18
CA LEU A 57 -1.64 -17.29 0.94
C LEU A 57 -0.30 -16.60 1.18
N GLY A 58 -0.22 -15.69 2.16
CA GLY A 58 0.99 -14.95 2.53
C GLY A 58 2.15 -15.84 2.99
N LYS A 59 1.90 -17.12 3.28
CA LYS A 59 2.90 -18.13 3.65
C LYS A 59 3.35 -19.00 2.46
N LYS A 60 2.70 -18.87 1.30
CA LYS A 60 3.07 -19.59 0.07
C LYS A 60 4.32 -18.97 -0.53
N GLU A 61 5.22 -19.82 -1.02
CA GLU A 61 6.52 -19.38 -1.53
C GLU A 61 6.42 -18.34 -2.66
N ALA A 62 5.45 -18.51 -3.58
CA ALA A 62 5.23 -17.57 -4.68
C ALA A 62 4.84 -16.17 -4.17
N TYR A 63 3.98 -16.10 -3.16
CA TYR A 63 3.54 -14.85 -2.54
C TYR A 63 4.69 -14.21 -1.74
N VAL A 64 5.42 -14.99 -0.94
CA VAL A 64 6.58 -14.49 -0.19
C VAL A 64 7.67 -13.94 -1.12
N ALA A 65 7.90 -14.60 -2.27
CA ALA A 65 8.83 -14.10 -3.27
C ALA A 65 8.34 -12.77 -3.86
N PHE A 66 7.06 -12.69 -4.23
CA PHE A 66 6.48 -11.46 -4.76
C PHE A 66 6.47 -10.30 -3.76
N GLN A 67 6.22 -10.56 -2.48
CA GLN A 67 6.33 -9.56 -1.40
C GLN A 67 7.73 -8.93 -1.34
N LYS A 68 8.78 -9.75 -1.49
CA LYS A 68 10.17 -9.26 -1.53
C LYS A 68 10.45 -8.43 -2.77
N GLU A 69 9.96 -8.87 -3.93
CA GLU A 69 10.08 -8.12 -5.20
C GLU A 69 9.36 -6.76 -5.10
N LEU A 70 8.15 -6.73 -4.54
CA LEU A 70 7.34 -5.54 -4.35
C LEU A 70 7.99 -4.54 -3.39
N ALA A 71 8.66 -5.01 -2.33
CA ALA A 71 9.43 -4.15 -1.43
C ALA A 71 10.52 -3.34 -2.17
N ALA A 72 11.13 -3.93 -3.20
CA ALA A 72 12.18 -3.28 -3.99
C ALA A 72 11.65 -2.41 -5.15
N SER A 73 10.39 -2.61 -5.56
CA SER A 73 9.85 -2.04 -6.81
C SER A 73 8.50 -1.34 -6.66
N SER A 74 8.06 -1.10 -5.42
CA SER A 74 6.75 -0.53 -5.08
C SER A 74 6.39 0.74 -5.85
N GLU A 75 7.31 1.70 -5.96
CA GLU A 75 7.09 2.96 -6.69
C GLU A 75 6.81 2.73 -8.18
N PHE A 76 7.58 1.84 -8.82
CA PHE A 76 7.37 1.44 -10.21
C PHE A 76 6.00 0.78 -10.38
N ILE A 77 5.67 -0.18 -9.51
CA ILE A 77 4.42 -0.94 -9.59
C ILE A 77 3.20 -0.03 -9.40
N LEU A 78 3.24 0.90 -8.45
CA LEU A 78 2.15 1.84 -8.22
C LEU A 78 2.00 2.85 -9.36
N THR A 79 3.11 3.24 -10.01
CA THR A 79 3.08 4.14 -11.17
C THR A 79 2.42 3.50 -12.39
N HIS A 80 2.60 2.19 -12.57
CA HIS A 80 2.10 1.39 -13.70
C HIS A 80 0.98 0.43 -13.30
N LEU A 81 0.22 0.75 -12.26
CA LEU A 81 -0.73 -0.20 -11.66
C LEU A 81 -1.83 -0.63 -12.65
N ASP A 82 -2.33 0.31 -13.44
CA ASP A 82 -3.33 0.09 -14.49
C ASP A 82 -2.81 -0.75 -15.65
N GLU A 83 -1.49 -0.73 -15.88
CA GLU A 83 -0.86 -1.57 -16.89
C GLU A 83 -0.53 -2.97 -16.33
N ILE A 84 -0.18 -3.07 -15.05
CA ILE A 84 0.20 -4.33 -14.38
C ILE A 84 -1.03 -5.14 -13.97
N THR A 85 -2.12 -4.47 -13.62
CA THR A 85 -3.35 -5.09 -13.13
C THR A 85 -4.51 -4.86 -14.10
N SER A 86 -5.47 -5.77 -14.08
CA SER A 86 -6.65 -5.78 -14.97
C SER A 86 -7.97 -5.85 -14.21
N ASN A 87 -7.92 -6.07 -12.90
CA ASN A 87 -9.10 -6.20 -12.05
C ASN A 87 -8.75 -5.93 -10.58
N ASP A 88 -9.79 -5.79 -9.75
CA ASP A 88 -9.67 -5.51 -8.32
C ASP A 88 -8.94 -6.59 -7.53
N TYR A 89 -9.01 -7.85 -7.97
CA TYR A 89 -8.35 -8.97 -7.31
C TYR A 89 -6.83 -8.81 -7.44
N GLN A 90 -6.34 -8.48 -8.63
CA GLN A 90 -4.92 -8.23 -8.87
C GLN A 90 -4.39 -7.03 -8.07
N ILE A 91 -5.21 -5.99 -7.89
CA ILE A 91 -4.86 -4.86 -7.02
C ILE A 91 -4.81 -5.28 -5.55
N ALA A 92 -5.73 -6.15 -5.09
CA ALA A 92 -5.70 -6.69 -3.74
C ALA A 92 -4.42 -7.49 -3.47
N ILE A 93 -3.95 -8.29 -4.44
CA ILE A 93 -2.66 -9.00 -4.37
C ILE A 93 -1.51 -8.04 -4.10
N ILE A 94 -1.45 -6.92 -4.82
CA ILE A 94 -0.41 -5.90 -4.64
C ILE A 94 -0.53 -5.23 -3.27
N ALA A 95 -1.73 -4.76 -2.91
CA ALA A 95 -1.96 -4.04 -1.65
C ALA A 95 -1.52 -4.85 -0.43
N MET A 96 -1.86 -6.14 -0.40
CA MET A 96 -1.55 -7.01 0.75
C MET A 96 -0.16 -7.59 0.74
N SER A 97 0.47 -7.69 -0.43
CA SER A 97 1.87 -8.15 -0.52
C SER A 97 2.87 -7.16 0.10
N THR A 98 2.40 -6.05 0.65
CA THR A 98 3.22 -5.06 1.36
C THR A 98 3.36 -5.30 2.86
N TRP A 99 2.60 -6.24 3.40
CA TRP A 99 2.47 -6.43 4.85
C TRP A 99 3.69 -7.05 5.54
N GLU A 100 4.65 -7.55 4.76
CA GLU A 100 5.94 -8.05 5.23
C GLU A 100 7.10 -7.05 4.99
N MET A 101 6.80 -5.85 4.48
CA MET A 101 7.81 -4.80 4.25
C MET A 101 8.42 -4.28 5.55
N THR A 102 9.54 -3.58 5.44
CA THR A 102 10.07 -2.81 6.57
C THR A 102 9.13 -1.64 6.88
N ARG A 103 9.16 -1.13 8.12
CA ARG A 103 8.38 0.05 8.52
C ARG A 103 8.56 1.21 7.52
N ALA A 104 9.81 1.54 7.19
CA ALA A 104 10.12 2.65 6.30
C ALA A 104 9.55 2.45 4.89
N THR A 105 9.75 1.26 4.31
CA THR A 105 9.22 0.91 2.98
C THR A 105 7.69 0.92 2.97
N PHE A 106 7.05 0.43 4.04
CA PHE A 106 5.60 0.42 4.16
C PHE A 106 5.00 1.83 4.26
N VAL A 107 5.63 2.73 5.03
CA VAL A 107 5.22 4.14 5.11
C VAL A 107 5.36 4.84 3.75
N ALA A 108 6.45 4.60 3.03
CA ALA A 108 6.62 5.11 1.67
C ALA A 108 5.54 4.57 0.72
N PHE A 109 5.24 3.28 0.80
CA PHE A 109 4.19 2.63 0.02
C PHE A 109 2.80 3.24 0.30
N LEU A 110 2.44 3.44 1.57
CA LEU A 110 1.16 4.06 1.94
C LEU A 110 1.03 5.48 1.39
N ASN A 111 2.12 6.26 1.40
CA ASN A 111 2.11 7.60 0.80
C ASN A 111 1.90 7.53 -0.73
N ALA A 112 2.61 6.64 -1.42
CA ALA A 112 2.46 6.47 -2.86
C ALA A 112 1.06 5.95 -3.24
N MET A 113 0.47 5.06 -2.44
CA MET A 113 -0.94 4.66 -2.63
C MET A 113 -1.90 5.82 -2.41
N ALA A 114 -1.69 6.64 -1.38
CA ALA A 114 -2.51 7.83 -1.15
C ALA A 114 -2.42 8.81 -2.33
N ASP A 115 -1.23 9.01 -2.91
CA ASP A 115 -1.04 9.81 -4.13
C ASP A 115 -1.86 9.23 -5.30
N ALA A 116 -1.84 7.91 -5.47
CA ALA A 116 -2.60 7.24 -6.52
C ALA A 116 -4.13 7.35 -6.32
N VAL A 117 -4.62 7.29 -5.08
CA VAL A 117 -6.04 7.52 -4.76
C VAL A 117 -6.44 8.96 -5.07
N GLU A 118 -5.65 9.93 -4.60
CA GLU A 118 -5.95 11.35 -4.81
C GLU A 118 -5.90 11.75 -6.29
N ALA A 119 -5.08 11.07 -7.09
CA ALA A 119 -5.03 11.20 -8.55
C ALA A 119 -6.16 10.45 -9.28
N GLY A 120 -7.02 9.71 -8.56
CA GLY A 120 -8.12 8.92 -9.15
C GLY A 120 -7.66 7.68 -9.93
N LYS A 121 -6.42 7.24 -9.74
CA LYS A 121 -5.87 6.05 -10.43
C LYS A 121 -6.32 4.74 -9.78
N ILE A 122 -6.61 4.77 -8.48
CA ILE A 122 -7.06 3.60 -7.72
C ILE A 122 -8.22 3.93 -6.81
N ASP A 123 -9.08 2.94 -6.58
CA ASP A 123 -10.15 3.06 -5.59
C ASP A 123 -9.56 3.11 -4.17
N ARG A 124 -10.07 4.03 -3.35
CA ARG A 124 -9.69 4.21 -1.94
C ARG A 124 -9.84 2.95 -1.09
N LYS A 125 -10.67 1.97 -1.46
CA LYS A 125 -10.80 0.69 -0.74
C LYS A 125 -9.48 -0.07 -0.67
N PHE A 126 -8.66 -0.02 -1.73
CA PHE A 126 -7.37 -0.68 -1.74
C PHE A 126 -6.38 -0.02 -0.80
N PHE A 127 -6.43 1.31 -0.70
CA PHE A 127 -5.66 2.06 0.27
C PHE A 127 -6.07 1.70 1.70
N LYS A 128 -7.39 1.60 1.97
CA LYS A 128 -7.89 1.12 3.28
C LYS A 128 -7.36 -0.27 3.61
N TRP A 129 -7.38 -1.19 2.66
CA TRP A 129 -6.86 -2.54 2.85
C TRP A 129 -5.36 -2.53 3.14
N ALA A 130 -4.57 -1.78 2.36
CA ALA A 130 -3.13 -1.67 2.57
C ALA A 130 -2.75 -1.17 3.98
N GLN A 131 -3.54 -0.26 4.56
CA GLN A 131 -3.32 0.29 5.90
C GLN A 131 -3.49 -0.73 7.04
N SER A 132 -4.15 -1.87 6.79
CA SER A 132 -4.60 -2.78 7.83
C SER A 132 -3.94 -4.16 7.75
N PRO A 133 -2.59 -4.29 7.87
CA PRO A 133 -1.99 -5.61 7.98
C PRO A 133 -2.61 -6.44 9.11
N THR A 134 -3.10 -7.63 8.78
CA THR A 134 -3.80 -8.49 9.75
C THR A 134 -2.82 -9.19 10.70
N GLU A 135 -1.58 -9.43 10.27
CA GLU A 135 -0.54 -10.07 11.07
C GLU A 135 0.84 -9.42 10.86
N GLY A 136 1.83 -9.86 11.66
CA GLY A 136 3.22 -9.40 11.54
C GLY A 136 3.52 -8.05 12.21
N ARG A 137 4.75 -7.57 12.00
CA ARG A 137 5.29 -6.36 12.67
C ARG A 137 4.55 -5.07 12.31
N LEU A 138 3.91 -5.04 11.15
CA LEU A 138 3.18 -3.88 10.64
C LEU A 138 1.70 -3.87 11.07
N SER A 139 1.19 -4.96 11.62
CA SER A 139 -0.20 -5.03 12.11
C SER A 139 -0.47 -3.91 13.12
N GLY A 140 -1.52 -3.12 12.93
CA GLY A 140 -1.84 -1.99 13.84
C GLY A 140 -0.77 -0.89 13.91
N LEU A 141 0.13 -0.77 12.91
CA LEU A 141 1.20 0.25 12.90
C LEU A 141 0.65 1.67 13.14
N LEU A 142 -0.42 2.04 12.43
CA LEU A 142 -1.03 3.37 12.54
C LEU A 142 -1.53 3.69 13.96
N VAL A 143 -1.95 2.66 14.70
CA VAL A 143 -2.44 2.80 16.08
C VAL A 143 -1.28 2.83 17.08
N ARG A 144 -0.29 1.94 16.93
CA ARG A 144 0.85 1.87 17.85
C ARG A 144 1.78 3.06 17.75
N GLU A 145 1.92 3.62 16.56
CA GLU A 145 2.88 4.68 16.25
C GLU A 145 2.19 5.97 15.82
N TYR A 146 0.94 6.18 16.26
CA TYR A 146 0.18 7.38 15.92
C TYR A 146 0.92 8.66 16.30
N ASP A 147 1.79 8.66 17.32
CA ASP A 147 2.54 9.83 17.74
C ASP A 147 3.66 10.25 16.75
N LYS A 148 4.04 9.39 15.80
CA LYS A 148 5.16 9.65 14.90
C LYS A 148 4.76 10.61 13.76
N PRO A 149 5.61 11.59 13.39
CA PRO A 149 5.25 12.57 12.36
C PRO A 149 4.91 11.98 10.99
N ASP A 150 5.62 10.93 10.58
CA ASP A 150 5.39 10.25 9.31
C ASP A 150 4.07 9.46 9.29
N ILE A 151 3.71 8.85 10.42
CA ILE A 151 2.41 8.21 10.62
C ILE A 151 1.28 9.26 10.68
N GLN A 152 1.49 10.38 11.36
CA GLN A 152 0.52 11.48 11.40
C GLN A 152 0.21 12.02 10.00
N GLY A 153 1.22 12.12 9.12
CA GLY A 153 1.00 12.44 7.71
C GLY A 153 0.02 11.49 7.03
N ILE A 154 0.19 10.17 7.25
CA ILE A 154 -0.72 9.15 6.71
C ILE A 154 -2.12 9.26 7.32
N VAL A 155 -2.25 9.47 8.64
CA VAL A 155 -3.54 9.61 9.32
C VAL A 155 -4.33 10.80 8.78
N VAL A 156 -3.68 11.96 8.64
CA VAL A 156 -4.30 13.17 8.07
C VAL A 156 -4.79 12.93 6.63
N ARG A 157 -3.94 12.32 5.79
CA ARG A 157 -4.32 11.99 4.40
C ARG A 157 -5.46 10.97 4.34
N SER A 158 -5.45 9.98 5.22
CA SER A 158 -6.52 8.98 5.31
C SER A 158 -7.85 9.61 5.65
N ARG A 159 -7.88 10.48 6.68
CA ARG A 159 -9.08 11.23 7.04
C ARG A 159 -9.64 12.05 5.86
N LYS A 160 -8.76 12.71 5.08
CA LYS A 160 -9.16 13.46 3.90
C LYS A 160 -9.74 12.56 2.79
N ILE A 161 -9.09 11.44 2.50
CA ILE A 161 -9.53 10.47 1.49
C ILE A 161 -10.89 9.86 1.82
N PHE A 162 -11.17 9.66 3.11
CA PHE A 162 -12.41 9.06 3.63
C PHE A 162 -13.37 10.10 4.25
N HIS A 163 -13.29 11.38 3.88
CA HIS A 163 -14.07 12.46 4.50
C HIS A 163 -15.61 12.28 4.44
N ASP A 164 -16.11 11.52 3.47
CA ASP A 164 -17.51 11.17 3.26
C ASP A 164 -17.96 9.90 4.00
N ARG A 165 -17.07 9.30 4.81
CA ARG A 165 -17.30 8.09 5.62
C ARG A 165 -17.16 8.43 7.10
N PRO A 166 -18.24 8.87 7.77
CA PRO A 166 -18.18 9.32 9.16
C PRO A 166 -17.56 8.28 10.11
N ASP A 167 -17.87 7.00 9.87
CA ASP A 167 -17.32 5.86 10.61
C ASP A 167 -15.79 5.79 10.57
N LEU A 168 -15.18 6.14 9.43
CA LEU A 168 -13.74 6.15 9.24
C LEU A 168 -13.12 7.46 9.69
N VAL A 169 -13.79 8.59 9.47
CA VAL A 169 -13.34 9.90 9.97
C VAL A 169 -13.17 9.85 11.48
N ASP A 170 -14.15 9.33 12.21
CA ASP A 170 -14.09 9.21 13.67
C ASP A 170 -12.92 8.32 14.13
N GLN A 171 -12.59 7.27 13.37
CA GLN A 171 -11.44 6.41 13.67
C GLN A 171 -10.12 7.16 13.49
N TYR A 172 -9.94 7.90 12.40
CA TYR A 172 -8.71 8.65 12.16
C TYR A 172 -8.60 9.87 13.09
N ASP A 173 -9.70 10.52 13.46
CA ASP A 173 -9.71 11.64 14.40
C ASP A 173 -9.20 11.23 15.79
N ARG A 174 -9.48 10.00 16.23
CA ARG A 174 -8.92 9.43 17.48
C ARG A 174 -7.41 9.22 17.42
N LEU A 175 -6.85 9.10 16.22
CA LEU A 175 -5.41 8.90 16.00
C LEU A 175 -4.66 10.22 15.76
N LEU A 176 -5.37 11.34 15.59
CA LEU A 176 -4.72 12.65 15.41
C LEU A 176 -4.15 13.16 16.74
N THR A 177 -2.90 13.61 16.70
CA THR A 177 -2.27 14.32 17.82
C THR A 177 -2.65 15.80 17.78
N GLY A 178 -2.48 16.52 18.91
CA GLY A 178 -2.85 17.92 19.02
C GLY A 178 -2.25 18.85 17.96
N GLU A 179 -1.00 18.61 17.54
CA GLU A 179 -0.37 19.40 16.48
C GLU A 179 -0.98 19.13 15.10
N SER A 180 -1.13 17.86 14.73
CA SER A 180 -1.72 17.46 13.44
C SER A 180 -3.18 17.86 13.34
N ARG A 181 -3.92 17.71 14.43
CA ARG A 181 -5.31 18.16 14.55
C ARG A 181 -5.41 19.68 14.34
N ARG A 182 -4.55 20.46 15.01
CA ARG A 182 -4.50 21.91 14.82
C ARG A 182 -4.15 22.31 13.38
N LYS A 183 -3.16 21.66 12.75
CA LYS A 183 -2.79 21.93 11.35
C LYS A 183 -3.95 21.61 10.40
N LEU A 184 -4.66 20.53 10.65
CA LEU A 184 -5.82 20.14 9.87
C LEU A 184 -6.98 21.13 10.03
N GLU A 185 -7.29 21.55 11.25
CA GLU A 185 -8.32 22.57 11.53
C GLU A 185 -7.98 23.91 10.85
N GLN A 186 -6.71 24.31 10.86
CA GLN A 186 -6.23 25.51 10.15
C GLN A 186 -6.39 25.38 8.63
N PHE A 187 -6.05 24.22 8.07
CA PHE A 187 -6.23 23.94 6.64
C PHE A 187 -7.71 23.96 6.26
N GLU A 188 -8.59 23.35 7.05
CA GLU A 188 -10.04 23.36 6.82
C GLU A 188 -10.63 24.77 6.92
N ALA A 189 -10.16 25.58 7.88
CA ALA A 189 -10.58 26.97 8.02
C ALA A 189 -10.17 27.81 6.79
N ALA A 190 -8.93 27.68 6.32
CA ALA A 190 -8.45 28.37 5.12
C ALA A 190 -9.26 27.98 3.86
N MET A 191 -9.55 26.69 3.70
CA MET A 191 -10.37 26.20 2.58
C MET A 191 -11.81 26.75 2.61
N ARG A 192 -12.39 26.93 3.81
CA ARG A 192 -13.72 27.55 3.95
C ARG A 192 -13.68 29.04 3.63
N GLU A 193 -12.65 29.76 4.07
CA GLU A 193 -12.46 31.18 3.78
C GLU A 193 -12.29 31.43 2.27
N ASP A 194 -11.53 30.59 1.56
CA ASP A 194 -11.33 30.67 0.11
C ASP A 194 -12.61 30.38 -0.69
N GLN A 195 -13.44 29.43 -0.23
CA GLN A 195 -14.75 29.16 -0.84
C GLN A 195 -15.73 30.33 -0.65
N VAL A 196 -15.70 30.98 0.52
CA VAL A 196 -16.49 32.18 0.80
C VAL A 196 -15.99 33.39 0.00
N ALA A 197 -14.68 33.51 -0.22
CA ALA A 197 -14.08 34.56 -1.05
C ALA A 197 -14.42 34.37 -2.55
N ASN A 198 -14.37 33.15 -3.09
CA ASN A 198 -14.75 32.85 -4.47
C ASN A 198 -16.26 32.95 -4.73
N SER A 199 -17.10 32.73 -3.71
CA SER A 199 -18.55 32.99 -3.76
C SER A 199 -18.90 34.48 -3.84
N LYS A 200 -17.98 35.38 -3.51
CA LYS A 200 -18.20 36.84 -3.50
C LYS A 200 -17.65 37.56 -4.74
N GLN A 201 -17.08 36.86 -5.72
CA GLN A 201 -16.76 37.49 -7.00
C GLN A 201 -18.05 37.81 -7.77
N PRO A 202 -18.29 39.08 -8.15
CA PRO A 202 -19.44 39.42 -8.98
C PRO A 202 -19.26 38.76 -10.35
N ARG A 203 -20.14 37.81 -10.69
CA ARG A 203 -20.29 37.32 -12.06
C ARG A 203 -20.54 38.53 -12.96
N LYS A 204 -19.58 38.86 -13.84
CA LYS A 204 -19.86 39.78 -14.95
C LYS A 204 -21.03 39.20 -15.75
N PRO A 205 -22.09 39.97 -16.02
CA PRO A 205 -23.22 39.46 -16.76
C PRO A 205 -22.77 39.10 -18.17
N ILE A 206 -22.88 37.81 -18.50
CA ILE A 206 -22.85 37.35 -19.88
C ILE A 206 -24.14 37.87 -20.51
N VAL A 207 -24.00 38.82 -21.42
CA VAL A 207 -25.10 39.35 -22.23
C VAL A 207 -25.68 38.19 -23.05
N GLN A 208 -26.86 37.71 -22.64
CA GLN A 208 -27.71 36.83 -23.43
C GLN A 208 -28.23 37.60 -24.65
N LYS A 209 -27.83 37.18 -25.84
CA LYS A 209 -28.66 37.37 -27.04
C LYS A 209 -29.60 36.18 -27.14
N SER A 210 -30.89 36.45 -26.94
CA SER A 210 -31.98 35.50 -27.17
C SER A 210 -32.11 35.14 -28.65
N ALA A 211 -32.31 33.86 -28.93
CA ALA A 211 -33.07 33.38 -30.09
C ALA A 211 -33.77 32.05 -29.72
N SER A 212 -35.04 32.18 -29.37
CA SER A 212 -36.20 31.35 -29.76
C SER A 212 -36.10 29.82 -29.94
N GLN A 213 -37.07 29.17 -29.26
CA GLN A 213 -37.98 28.10 -29.71
C GLN A 213 -37.57 26.62 -29.59
N GLY A 214 -38.48 25.84 -28.98
CA GLY A 214 -38.62 24.39 -29.18
C GLY A 214 -38.83 23.57 -27.91
N THR A 215 -39.99 23.67 -27.24
CA THR A 215 -41.01 22.59 -27.18
C THR A 215 -40.94 21.70 -25.93
N LEU A 216 -42.09 21.61 -25.27
CA LEU A 216 -42.48 20.75 -24.15
C LEU A 216 -42.06 19.27 -24.33
N GLY A 217 -41.60 18.65 -23.24
CA GLY A 217 -41.40 17.21 -23.12
C GLY A 217 -41.39 16.77 -21.65
N THR A 218 -42.46 16.10 -21.25
CA THR A 218 -42.92 15.69 -19.92
C THR A 218 -41.95 14.83 -19.10
N LEU A 219 -42.02 15.00 -17.77
CA LEU A 219 -41.48 14.11 -16.74
C LEU A 219 -41.82 12.63 -16.98
N SER A 220 -40.85 11.74 -16.74
CA SER A 220 -41.13 10.40 -16.23
C SER A 220 -40.05 9.96 -15.24
N VAL A 221 -40.44 9.98 -13.96
CA VAL A 221 -39.79 9.29 -12.86
C VAL A 221 -39.91 7.79 -13.10
N THR A 222 -38.82 7.03 -13.05
CA THR A 222 -38.88 5.56 -13.01
C THR A 222 -38.04 5.06 -11.83
N GLU A 223 -38.77 4.70 -10.78
CA GLU A 223 -38.54 3.65 -9.77
C GLU A 223 -37.10 3.25 -9.42
N ALA A 224 -36.72 3.67 -8.21
CA ALA A 224 -35.72 3.00 -7.39
C ALA A 224 -36.26 1.65 -6.88
N ARG A 225 -35.54 0.56 -7.11
CA ARG A 225 -35.75 -0.71 -6.40
C ARG A 225 -35.11 -0.63 -5.00
N PRO A 226 -35.80 -1.02 -3.93
CA PRO A 226 -35.23 -1.05 -2.58
C PRO A 226 -34.36 -2.30 -2.41
N ILE A 227 -33.09 -2.12 -2.02
CA ILE A 227 -32.25 -3.21 -1.52
C ILE A 227 -32.43 -3.27 0.00
N ASN A 228 -32.81 -4.47 0.44
CA ASN A 228 -33.12 -4.91 1.78
C ASN A 228 -31.89 -4.84 2.71
N PRO A 229 -31.94 -4.13 3.86
CA PRO A 229 -30.89 -4.17 4.87
C PRO A 229 -31.23 -5.24 5.92
N SER A 230 -30.62 -6.42 5.78
CA SER A 230 -30.57 -7.40 6.87
C SER A 230 -29.13 -7.77 7.13
N ILE A 231 -28.79 -7.81 8.43
CA ILE A 231 -27.53 -8.25 9.04
C ILE A 231 -26.60 -7.07 9.41
N ILE A 232 -27.07 -6.30 10.39
CA ILE A 232 -26.23 -5.87 11.53
C ILE A 232 -26.84 -6.61 12.72
N ASP A 233 -26.12 -7.53 13.36
CA ASP A 233 -26.02 -7.59 14.84
C ASP A 233 -25.07 -8.69 15.34
N ARG A 234 -24.44 -8.42 16.49
CA ARG A 234 -23.62 -9.28 17.39
C ARG A 234 -22.15 -9.44 16.96
N THR A 235 -21.16 -9.10 17.78
CA THR A 235 -21.03 -9.51 19.19
C THR A 235 -20.05 -8.60 19.93
N GLU A 236 -20.53 -7.88 20.95
CA GLU A 236 -19.73 -7.47 22.10
C GLU A 236 -20.15 -8.33 23.30
N GLU A 237 -19.26 -8.40 24.30
CA GLU A 237 -19.38 -9.02 25.62
C GLU A 237 -19.16 -10.54 25.75
N THR A 238 -17.94 -10.90 26.16
CA THR A 238 -17.80 -11.62 27.44
C THR A 238 -16.42 -11.38 28.04
N LEU A 239 -16.39 -10.52 29.06
CA LEU A 239 -15.35 -10.44 30.08
C LEU A 239 -15.67 -11.52 31.13
N VAL A 240 -14.77 -12.48 31.33
CA VAL A 240 -14.75 -13.34 32.53
C VAL A 240 -13.29 -13.49 32.97
N GLU A 241 -13.01 -13.12 34.22
CA GLU A 241 -11.72 -13.24 34.89
C GLU A 241 -11.34 -14.71 35.19
N ALA A 242 -10.07 -15.04 34.86
CA ALA A 242 -9.02 -15.83 35.56
C ALA A 242 -9.32 -17.24 36.16
N PRO A 243 -8.35 -18.20 36.10
CA PRO A 243 -7.17 -18.16 36.99
C PRO A 243 -5.83 -18.60 36.37
N CYS A 244 -4.74 -18.25 37.09
CA CYS A 244 -3.35 -18.66 36.88
C CYS A 244 -3.14 -20.18 36.96
N GLU A 245 -2.29 -20.73 36.08
CA GLU A 245 -1.51 -21.94 36.37
C GLU A 245 -0.17 -21.97 35.61
N GLN A 246 0.82 -22.59 36.24
CA GLN A 246 2.26 -22.45 36.00
C GLN A 246 2.84 -23.36 34.90
N THR A 247 3.96 -22.88 34.34
CA THR A 247 5.15 -23.63 33.83
C THR A 247 5.07 -24.58 32.62
N HIS A 248 5.83 -24.23 31.56
CA HIS A 248 6.85 -25.11 30.95
C HIS A 248 7.89 -24.27 30.16
N PRO A 249 9.22 -24.46 30.35
CA PRO A 249 10.23 -23.76 29.58
C PRO A 249 10.30 -24.31 28.14
N LYS A 250 10.20 -23.41 27.15
CA LYS A 250 10.23 -23.68 25.72
C LYS A 250 11.51 -24.43 25.30
N LYS A 251 11.35 -25.70 24.91
CA LYS A 251 12.37 -26.62 24.36
C LYS A 251 12.86 -26.25 22.95
N HIS A 252 12.51 -25.08 22.42
CA HIS A 252 12.75 -24.71 21.02
C HIS A 252 13.96 -23.79 20.79
N SER A 253 14.49 -23.12 21.81
CA SER A 253 15.64 -22.21 21.63
C SER A 253 16.98 -22.94 21.48
N CYS A 254 17.09 -24.20 21.95
CA CYS A 254 18.37 -24.93 21.93
C CYS A 254 18.74 -25.44 20.52
N ARG A 255 17.74 -25.78 19.69
CA ARG A 255 17.98 -26.27 18.32
C ARG A 255 18.47 -25.18 17.37
N LEU A 256 17.95 -23.95 17.50
CA LEU A 256 18.38 -22.82 16.67
C LEU A 256 19.82 -22.42 17.00
N VAL A 257 20.18 -22.38 18.29
CA VAL A 257 21.54 -22.07 18.73
C VAL A 257 22.54 -23.12 18.25
N LEU A 258 22.18 -24.41 18.30
CA LEU A 258 23.05 -25.49 17.81
C LEU A 258 23.31 -25.40 16.29
N VAL A 259 22.28 -25.08 15.49
CA VAL A 259 22.41 -24.94 14.02
C VAL A 259 23.28 -23.74 13.66
N VAL A 260 23.12 -22.61 14.35
CA VAL A 260 23.96 -21.43 14.16
C VAL A 260 25.42 -21.74 14.55
N LEU A 261 25.64 -22.42 15.67
CA LEU A 261 26.99 -22.78 16.13
C LEU A 261 27.71 -23.71 15.13
N LEU A 262 27.01 -24.73 14.62
CA LEU A 262 27.55 -25.65 13.61
C LEU A 262 27.85 -24.93 12.29
N GLY A 263 27.01 -23.97 11.89
CA GLY A 263 27.25 -23.12 10.73
C GLY A 263 28.52 -22.25 10.89
N CYS A 264 28.71 -21.64 12.05
CA CYS A 264 29.91 -20.85 12.34
C CYS A 264 31.19 -21.72 12.32
N ILE A 265 31.15 -22.93 12.88
CA ILE A 265 32.29 -23.85 12.86
C ILE A 265 32.63 -24.27 11.42
N ALA A 266 31.63 -24.59 10.60
CA ALA A 266 31.84 -24.96 9.20
C ALA A 266 32.51 -23.82 8.40
N ILE A 267 32.07 -22.58 8.61
CA ILE A 267 32.67 -21.39 7.96
C ILE A 267 34.12 -21.22 8.40
N LEU A 268 34.42 -21.34 9.69
CA LEU A 268 35.79 -21.21 10.20
C LEU A 268 36.72 -22.29 9.65
N VAL A 269 36.23 -23.53 9.49
CA VAL A 269 37.00 -24.61 8.87
C VAL A 269 37.25 -24.33 7.39
N CYS A 270 36.24 -23.85 6.64
CA CYS A 270 36.40 -23.48 5.23
C CYS A 270 37.42 -22.34 5.05
N VAL A 271 37.35 -21.30 5.89
CA VAL A 271 38.31 -20.18 5.85
C VAL A 271 39.72 -20.67 6.22
N GLY A 272 39.85 -21.52 7.23
CA GLY A 272 41.14 -22.12 7.60
C GLY A 272 41.77 -22.95 6.47
N PHE A 273 40.97 -23.76 5.77
CA PHE A 273 41.43 -24.51 4.61
C PHE A 273 41.85 -23.60 3.45
N LEU A 274 41.11 -22.52 3.20
CA LEU A 274 41.45 -21.54 2.18
C LEU A 274 42.77 -20.83 2.48
N LEU A 275 42.99 -20.44 3.73
CA LEU A 275 44.24 -19.80 4.16
C LEU A 275 45.43 -20.77 4.08
N LEU A 276 45.25 -22.03 4.45
CA LEU A 276 46.28 -23.06 4.31
C LEU A 276 46.59 -23.37 2.84
N PHE A 277 45.56 -23.39 1.99
CA PHE A 277 45.74 -23.58 0.55
C PHE A 277 46.50 -22.40 -0.07
N CYS A 278 46.11 -21.17 0.24
CA CYS A 278 46.80 -19.96 -0.21
C CYS A 278 48.27 -19.93 0.24
N ARG A 279 48.55 -20.31 1.50
CA ARG A 279 49.92 -20.40 2.02
C ARG A 279 50.75 -21.46 1.29
N LYS A 280 50.18 -22.64 1.06
CA LYS A 280 50.86 -23.74 0.34
C LYS A 280 51.10 -23.43 -1.14
N THR A 281 50.22 -22.64 -1.77
CA THR A 281 50.46 -22.14 -3.12
C THR A 281 51.56 -21.09 -3.15
N GLN A 282 51.66 -20.24 -2.12
CA GLN A 282 52.70 -19.23 -2.03
C GLN A 282 54.09 -19.85 -1.85
N GLU A 283 54.21 -20.89 -1.02
CA GLU A 283 55.46 -21.66 -0.83
C GLU A 283 55.91 -22.48 -2.06
N ARG A 284 55.07 -22.62 -3.10
CA ARG A 284 55.44 -23.28 -4.38
C ARG A 284 55.90 -22.30 -5.47
N PHE A 285 55.74 -21.00 -5.23
CA PHE A 285 56.08 -19.94 -6.17
C PHE A 285 57.29 -19.09 -5.73
N GLU A 286 57.89 -19.41 -4.58
CA GLU A 286 59.26 -19.03 -4.18
C GLU A 286 60.22 -20.19 -4.45
#